data_AF-A0A660TE70-F1
#
_entry.id   AF-A0A660TE70-F1
#
_cell.length_a   1.000
_cell.length_b   1.000
_cell.length_c   1.000
_cell.angle_alpha   90.00
_cell.angle_beta   90.00
_cell.angle_gamma   90.00
#
_symmetry.space_group_name_H-M   'P 1'
#
loop_
_entity.id
_entity.type
_entity.pdbx_description
1 polymer ?
#
loop_
_entity_poly.entity_id
_entity_poly.type
_entity_poly.pdbx_seq_one_letter_code
_entity_poly.pdbx_strand_id
1 'polypeptide(L)'
;MATIKTAISIEKSIYEQMNTLAKQSQISRSRLYALAAAEFILKNRNVELLKSLNSAYEDLPEEEPIMAKMKSTHYKIIKDQW
;
A
#
# COMPACT_ATOMS: atom_id res chain seq x y z
N MET A 1 17.07 -1.25 -16.53
CA MET A 1 15.67 -0.87 -16.81
C MET A 1 15.65 0.53 -17.42
N ALA A 2 14.76 0.79 -18.39
CA ALA A 2 14.62 2.12 -18.97
C ALA A 2 13.95 3.08 -17.99
N THR A 3 14.43 4.33 -17.92
CA THR A 3 13.81 5.39 -17.11
C THR A 3 13.00 6.30 -18.03
N ILE A 4 11.73 6.52 -17.68
CA ILE A 4 10.82 7.41 -18.44
C ILE A 4 10.69 8.72 -17.67
N LYS A 5 10.85 9.86 -18.36
CA LYS A 5 10.55 11.18 -17.79
C LYS A 5 9.09 11.51 -18.04
N THR A 6 8.39 11.90 -16.99
CA THR A 6 7.00 12.37 -17.06
C THR A 6 6.86 13.65 -16.26
N ALA A 7 6.05 14.58 -16.76
CA ALA A 7 5.65 15.77 -16.03
C ALA A 7 4.24 15.53 -15.48
N ILE A 8 4.08 15.68 -14.17
CA ILE A 8 2.81 15.49 -13.47
C ILE A 8 2.44 16.77 -12.73
N SER A 9 1.15 17.08 -12.68
CA SER A 9 0.62 18.11 -11.79
C SER A 9 0.42 17.50 -10.40
N ILE A 10 0.96 18.16 -9.38
CA ILE A 10 0.79 17.79 -7.97
C ILE A 10 0.56 19.05 -7.15
N GLU A 11 -0.03 18.91 -5.97
CA GLU A 11 -0.18 20.02 -5.05
C GLU A 11 1.19 20.56 -4.61
N LYS A 12 1.30 21.88 -4.49
CA LYS A 12 2.52 22.55 -4.02
C LYS A 12 2.93 22.05 -2.62
N SER A 13 1.96 21.83 -1.75
CA SER A 13 2.12 21.29 -0.40
C SER A 13 2.86 19.94 -0.42
N ILE A 14 2.45 19.02 -1.29
CA ILE A 14 3.07 17.70 -1.46
C ILE A 14 4.48 17.86 -2.02
N TYR A 15 4.64 18.71 -3.04
CA TYR A 15 5.95 18.94 -3.65
C TYR A 15 7.00 19.40 -2.62
N GLU A 16 6.66 20.37 -1.78
CA GLU A 16 7.60 20.92 -0.79
C GLU A 16 7.93 19.90 0.32
N GLN A 17 6.94 19.13 0.78
CA GLN A 17 7.17 18.07 1.76
C GLN A 17 8.10 16.98 1.20
N MET A 18 7.83 16.51 -0.02
CA MET A 18 8.68 15.52 -0.68
C MET A 18 10.09 16.04 -0.95
N ASN A 19 10.22 17.32 -1.32
CA ASN A 19 11.53 17.94 -1.52
C ASN A 19 12.34 18.01 -0.21
N THR A 20 11.68 18.35 0.90
CA THR A 20 12.30 18.38 2.22
C THR A 20 12.73 16.99 2.66
N LEU A 21 11.84 16.00 2.52
CA LEU A 21 12.13 14.61 2.86
C LEU A 21 13.28 14.04 2.02
N ALA A 22 13.30 14.31 0.72
CA ALA A 22 14.38 13.84 -0.16
C ALA A 22 15.75 14.38 0.29
N LYS A 23 15.81 15.65 0.71
CA LYS A 23 17.04 16.26 1.26
C LYS A 23 17.45 15.60 2.57
N GLN A 24 16.51 15.42 3.50
CA GLN A 24 16.77 14.78 4.79
C GLN A 24 17.26 13.33 4.63
N SER A 25 16.66 12.59 3.71
CA SER A 25 17.04 11.21 3.37
C SER A 25 18.23 11.09 2.43
N GLN A 26 18.84 12.21 2.01
CA GLN A 26 19.99 12.26 1.08
C GLN A 26 19.77 11.48 -0.23
N ILE A 27 18.56 11.49 -0.77
CA ILE A 27 18.24 10.89 -2.07
C ILE A 27 17.70 11.93 -3.04
N SER A 28 17.78 11.62 -4.34
CA SER A 28 17.20 12.50 -5.35
C SER A 28 15.68 12.55 -5.19
N ARG A 29 15.09 13.71 -5.50
CA ARG A 29 13.63 13.89 -5.55
C ARG A 29 12.96 12.81 -6.39
N SER A 30 13.46 12.58 -7.61
CA SER A 30 12.92 11.57 -8.52
C SER A 30 12.95 10.16 -7.93
N ARG A 31 14.00 9.81 -7.20
CA ARG A 31 14.07 8.52 -6.48
C ARG A 31 13.02 8.42 -5.40
N LEU A 32 12.83 9.47 -4.60
CA LEU A 32 11.81 9.46 -3.55
C LEU A 32 10.40 9.33 -4.15
N TYR A 33 10.08 10.06 -5.22
CA TYR A 33 8.78 9.91 -5.90
C TYR A 33 8.58 8.50 -6.48
N ALA A 34 9.62 7.91 -7.07
CA ALA A 34 9.54 6.54 -7.58
C ALA A 34 9.31 5.51 -6.46
N LEU A 35 9.96 5.70 -5.30
CA LEU A 35 9.74 4.85 -4.12
C LEU A 35 8.30 4.96 -3.61
N ALA A 36 7.80 6.19 -3.43
CA ALA A 36 6.43 6.41 -2.99
C ALA A 36 5.40 5.79 -3.96
N ALA A 37 5.60 5.93 -5.27
CA ALA A 37 4.74 5.31 -6.28
C ALA A 37 4.79 3.79 -6.20
N ALA A 38 5.98 3.19 -6.05
CA ALA A 38 6.13 1.74 -5.92
C ALA A 38 5.43 1.21 -4.65
N GLU A 39 5.58 1.91 -3.53
CA GLU A 39 4.96 1.55 -2.26
C GLU A 39 3.42 1.62 -2.35
N PHE A 40 2.89 2.66 -2.99
CA PHE A 40 1.45 2.80 -3.25
C PHE A 40 0.89 1.66 -4.12
N ILE A 41 1.61 1.30 -5.19
CA ILE A 41 1.22 0.17 -6.07
C ILE A 41 1.20 -1.14 -5.28
N LEU A 42 2.22 -1.39 -4.44
CA LEU A 42 2.29 -2.59 -3.61
C LEU A 42 1.13 -2.63 -2.61
N LYS A 43 0.84 -1.51 -1.93
CA LYS A 43 -0.30 -1.41 -1.00
C LYS A 43 -1.62 -1.73 -1.71
N ASN A 44 -1.83 -1.21 -2.91
CA ASN A 44 -3.07 -1.47 -3.67
C ASN A 44 -3.18 -2.93 -4.12
N ARG A 45 -2.09 -3.56 -4.58
CA ARG A 45 -2.07 -5.00 -4.92
C ARG A 45 -2.43 -5.88 -3.74
N ASN A 46 -1.93 -5.55 -2.54
CA ASN A 46 -2.24 -6.32 -1.33
C ASN A 46 -3.74 -6.25 -1.00
N VAL A 47 -4.39 -5.10 -1.21
CA VAL A 47 -5.84 -4.94 -1.03
C VAL A 47 -6.61 -5.81 -2.03
N GLU A 48 -6.22 -5.81 -3.29
CA GLU A 48 -6.85 -6.62 -4.34
C GLU A 48 -6.69 -8.12 -4.06
N LEU A 49 -5.51 -8.55 -3.63
CA LEU A 49 -5.24 -9.94 -3.23
C LEU A 49 -6.12 -10.34 -2.04
N LEU A 50 -6.20 -9.51 -1.01
CA LEU A 50 -7.05 -9.78 0.15
C LEU A 50 -8.52 -9.90 -0.24
N LYS A 51 -9.01 -9.02 -1.11
CA LYS A 51 -10.38 -9.07 -1.63
C LYS A 51 -10.63 -10.36 -2.41
N SER A 52 -9.65 -10.79 -3.22
CA SER A 52 -9.73 -12.02 -4.02
C SER A 52 -9.76 -13.26 -3.13
N LEU A 53 -8.93 -13.30 -2.09
CA LEU A 53 -8.95 -14.36 -1.08
C LEU A 53 -10.31 -14.42 -0.39
N ASN A 54 -10.81 -13.29 0.13
CA ASN A 54 -12.10 -13.28 0.82
C ASN A 54 -13.24 -13.79 -0.06
N SER A 55 -13.27 -13.42 -1.35
CA SER A 55 -14.27 -13.91 -2.30
C SER A 55 -14.13 -15.41 -2.58
N ALA A 56 -12.91 -15.94 -2.69
CA ALA A 56 -12.69 -17.37 -2.91
C ALA A 56 -13.14 -18.24 -1.73
N TYR A 57 -13.16 -17.69 -0.51
CA TYR A 57 -13.59 -18.37 0.71
C TYR A 57 -15.05 -18.06 1.11
N GLU A 58 -15.79 -17.30 0.30
CA GLU A 58 -17.15 -16.83 0.64
C GLU A 58 -18.21 -17.95 0.58
N ASP A 59 -18.02 -18.95 -0.30
CA ASP A 59 -18.96 -20.06 -0.52
C ASP A 59 -18.72 -21.28 0.38
N LEU A 60 -17.77 -21.23 1.33
CA LEU A 60 -17.55 -22.35 2.24
C LEU A 60 -18.57 -22.33 3.40
N PRO A 61 -19.09 -23.51 3.81
CA PRO A 61 -20.01 -23.62 4.95
C PRO A 61 -19.36 -23.12 6.25
N GLU A 62 -20.20 -22.72 7.22
CA GLU A 62 -19.80 -22.04 8.46
C GLU A 62 -18.53 -22.61 9.10
N GLU A 63 -17.63 -21.68 9.39
CA GLU A 63 -16.26 -21.91 9.83
C GLU A 63 -16.14 -22.77 11.09
N GLU A 64 -15.18 -23.70 11.08
CA GLU A 64 -14.65 -24.23 12.34
C GLU A 64 -14.21 -23.06 13.25
N PRO A 65 -14.42 -23.16 14.58
CA PRO A 65 -14.21 -22.05 15.53
C PRO A 65 -12.78 -21.48 15.52
N ILE A 66 -11.81 -22.22 14.97
CA ILE A 66 -10.42 -21.82 14.78
C ILE A 66 -10.30 -20.73 13.71
N MET A 67 -11.04 -20.85 12.60
CA MET A 67 -10.99 -19.93 11.46
C MET A 67 -11.56 -18.55 11.83
N ALA A 68 -12.65 -18.52 12.61
CA ALA A 68 -13.27 -17.29 13.09
C ALA A 68 -12.33 -16.50 14.03
N LYS A 69 -11.56 -17.22 14.85
CA LYS A 69 -10.57 -16.63 15.77
C LYS A 69 -9.36 -16.08 15.01
N MET A 70 -8.92 -16.75 13.95
CA MET A 70 -7.87 -16.25 13.05
C MET A 70 -8.31 -14.98 12.33
N LYS A 71 -9.52 -14.95 11.74
CA LYS A 71 -10.07 -13.77 11.06
C LYS A 71 -10.20 -12.56 11.99
N SER A 72 -10.71 -12.75 13.21
CA SER A 72 -10.84 -11.67 14.21
C SER A 72 -9.47 -11.10 14.64
N THR A 73 -8.48 -11.96 14.85
CA THR A 73 -7.12 -11.53 15.21
C THR A 73 -6.44 -10.79 14.08
N HIS A 74 -6.57 -11.31 12.85
CA HIS A 74 -6.00 -10.70 11.66
C HIS A 74 -6.65 -9.35 11.31
N TYR A 75 -7.98 -9.24 11.46
CA TYR A 75 -8.71 -8.00 11.27
C TYR A 75 -8.25 -6.90 12.24
N LYS A 76 -8.00 -7.24 13.52
CA LYS A 76 -7.45 -6.29 14.49
C LYS A 76 -6.08 -5.76 14.09
N ILE A 77 -5.18 -6.65 13.65
CA ILE A 77 -3.84 -6.27 13.21
C ILE A 77 -3.89 -5.34 12.00
N ILE A 78 -4.79 -5.62 11.05
CA ILE A 78 -4.93 -4.80 9.84
C ILE A 78 -5.57 -3.45 10.17
N LYS A 79 -6.58 -3.39 11.05
CA LYS A 79 -7.31 -2.16 11.37
C LYS A 79 -6.39 -1.02 11.87
N ASP A 80 -5.33 -1.36 12.60
CA ASP A 80 -4.41 -0.38 13.19
C ASP A 80 -3.26 0.03 12.23
N GLN A 81 -3.21 -0.54 11.02
CA GLN A 81 -2.21 -0.24 9.98
C GLN A 81 -2.74 0.66 8.85
N TRP A 82 -3.96 1.18 8.98
CA TRP A 82 -4.62 2.06 8.00
C TRP A 82 -4.79 3.49 8.51
#